data_AF-A0A529NVC3-F1
#
_entry.id   AF-A0A529NVC3-F1
#
_cell.length_a   1.000
_cell.length_b   1.000
_cell.length_c   1.000
_cell.angle_alpha   90.00
_cell.angle_beta   90.00
_cell.angle_gamma   90.00
#
_symmetry.space_group_name_H-M   'P 1'
#
loop_
_entity.id
_entity.type
_entity.pdbx_description
1 polymer ?
#
loop_
_entity_poly.entity_id
_entity_poly.type
_entity_poly.pdbx_seq_one_letter_code
_entity_poly.pdbx_strand_id
1 'polypeptide(L)'
;MPDLTARQFAQLPPLQAIRVFEAVARHLSFTKAAEELGMTQAAASYQIKLLEERIGAPLFLRLPKQIELTEPGQRLAPAVSEAFALLSGAYSAARAGADGVLCVSTLLTFASNWLAQHLGSFQVA
;
A
#
# COMPACT_ATOMS: atom_id res chain seq x y z
N MET A 1 23.78 -9.60 22.76
CA MET A 1 22.33 -9.72 22.52
C MET A 1 22.12 -10.03 21.06
N PRO A 2 21.43 -11.11 20.68
CA PRO A 2 21.19 -11.41 19.27
C PRO A 2 20.20 -10.41 18.68
N ASP A 3 20.49 -9.95 17.47
CA ASP A 3 19.74 -8.97 16.70
C ASP A 3 18.29 -9.46 16.44
N LEU A 4 17.33 -8.88 17.16
CA LEU A 4 15.90 -9.22 17.08
C LEU A 4 15.31 -8.86 15.71
N THR A 5 15.88 -7.86 15.05
CA THR A 5 15.45 -7.34 13.75
C THR A 5 15.67 -8.37 12.64
N ALA A 6 16.83 -9.05 12.64
CA ALA A 6 17.17 -10.05 11.64
C ALA A 6 16.26 -11.29 11.68
N ARG A 7 15.79 -11.70 12.88
CA ARG A 7 14.83 -12.80 13.04
C ARG A 7 13.42 -12.45 12.58
N GLN A 8 13.05 -11.17 12.64
CA GLN A 8 11.70 -10.70 12.31
C GLN A 8 11.45 -10.72 10.80
N PHE A 9 12.45 -10.34 9.99
CA PHE A 9 12.35 -10.42 8.52
C PHE A 9 12.47 -11.85 7.98
N ALA A 10 13.16 -12.76 8.68
CA ALA A 10 13.32 -14.15 8.24
C ALA A 10 11.99 -14.93 8.21
N GLN A 11 10.96 -14.47 8.91
CA GLN A 11 9.62 -15.08 8.92
C GLN A 11 8.65 -14.46 7.92
N LEU A 12 8.98 -13.31 7.34
CA LEU A 12 8.10 -12.63 6.40
C LEU A 12 8.24 -13.26 4.99
N PRO A 13 7.12 -13.45 4.28
CA PRO A 13 7.19 -13.83 2.87
C PRO A 13 7.86 -12.73 2.05
N PRO A 14 8.32 -13.03 0.82
CA PRO A 14 8.95 -12.03 -0.04
C PRO A 14 8.06 -10.79 -0.19
N LEU A 15 8.62 -9.59 0.02
CA LEU A 15 7.85 -8.34 0.02
C LEU A 15 7.08 -8.14 -1.29
N GLN A 16 7.64 -8.61 -2.41
CA GLN A 16 6.97 -8.58 -3.71
C GLN A 16 5.66 -9.37 -3.72
N ALA A 17 5.61 -10.52 -3.05
CA ALA A 17 4.39 -11.34 -2.97
C ALA A 17 3.31 -10.64 -2.13
N ILE A 18 3.71 -10.00 -1.03
CA ILE A 18 2.83 -9.18 -0.18
C ILE A 18 2.31 -7.96 -0.96
N ARG A 19 3.18 -7.30 -1.75
CA ARG A 19 2.81 -6.16 -2.61
C ARG A 19 1.79 -6.54 -3.68
N VAL A 20 1.97 -7.69 -4.32
CA VAL A 20 0.99 -8.20 -5.30
C VAL A 20 -0.33 -8.54 -4.61
N PHE A 21 -0.28 -9.16 -3.43
CA PHE A 21 -1.49 -9.44 -2.65
C PHE A 21 -2.28 -8.17 -2.31
N GLU A 22 -1.62 -7.10 -1.83
CA GLU A 22 -2.29 -5.82 -1.56
C GLU A 22 -3.05 -5.31 -2.79
N ALA A 23 -2.37 -5.25 -3.94
CA ALA A 23 -2.96 -4.72 -5.16
C ALA A 23 -4.13 -5.59 -5.66
N VAL A 24 -3.99 -6.92 -5.63
CA VAL A 24 -5.08 -7.84 -6.04
C VAL A 24 -6.26 -7.75 -5.07
N ALA A 25 -6.02 -7.65 -3.75
CA ALA A 25 -7.07 -7.51 -2.75
C ALA A 25 -7.86 -6.20 -2.92
N ARG A 26 -7.18 -5.09 -3.23
CA ARG A 26 -7.81 -3.78 -3.46
C ARG A 26 -8.60 -3.72 -4.77
N HIS A 27 -8.08 -4.33 -5.84
CA HIS A 27 -8.74 -4.30 -7.16
C HIS A 27 -9.74 -5.42 -7.40
N LEU A 28 -9.67 -6.50 -6.62
CA LEU A 28 -10.35 -7.78 -6.88
C LEU A 28 -10.14 -8.27 -8.32
N SER A 29 -8.93 -8.02 -8.86
CA SER A 29 -8.58 -8.33 -10.25
C SER A 29 -7.08 -8.51 -10.39
N PHE A 30 -6.64 -9.69 -10.83
CA PHE A 30 -5.23 -9.94 -11.15
C PHE A 30 -4.74 -9.08 -12.32
N THR A 31 -5.59 -8.80 -13.30
CA THR A 31 -5.22 -8.00 -14.47
C THR A 31 -4.93 -6.56 -14.08
N LYS A 32 -5.86 -5.90 -13.37
CA LYS A 32 -5.67 -4.51 -12.92
C LYS A 32 -4.49 -4.37 -11.95
N ALA A 33 -4.33 -5.32 -11.04
CA ALA A 33 -3.18 -5.33 -10.13
C ALA A 33 -1.86 -5.52 -10.88
N ALA A 34 -1.82 -6.38 -11.90
CA ALA A 34 -0.62 -6.57 -12.71
C ALA A 34 -0.27 -5.32 -13.51
N GLU A 35 -1.27 -4.65 -14.10
CA GLU A 35 -1.11 -3.36 -14.80
C GLU A 35 -0.56 -2.28 -13.86
N GLU A 36 -1.14 -2.11 -12.66
CA GLU A 36 -0.66 -1.14 -11.67
C GLU A 36 0.81 -1.38 -11.29
N LEU A 37 1.19 -2.65 -11.15
CA LEU A 37 2.52 -3.03 -10.69
C LEU A 37 3.54 -3.20 -11.83
N GLY A 38 3.16 -2.92 -13.08
CA GLY A 38 4.04 -3.04 -14.25
C GLY A 38 4.50 -4.49 -14.50
N MET A 39 3.63 -5.46 -14.26
CA MET A 39 3.93 -6.90 -14.44
C MET A 39 2.91 -7.59 -15.34
N THR A 40 3.21 -8.83 -15.76
CA THR A 40 2.23 -9.66 -16.44
C THR A 40 1.25 -10.28 -15.45
N GLN A 41 0.02 -10.57 -15.89
CA GLN A 41 -0.98 -11.26 -15.07
C GLN A 41 -0.50 -12.64 -14.59
N ALA A 42 0.33 -13.33 -15.39
CA ALA A 42 0.97 -14.58 -15.00
C ALA A 42 1.99 -14.39 -13.86
N ALA A 43 2.79 -13.31 -13.89
CA ALA A 43 3.72 -12.98 -12.81
C ALA A 43 2.97 -12.62 -11.51
N ALA A 44 1.88 -11.85 -11.59
CA ALA A 44 1.02 -11.57 -10.44
C ALA A 44 0.43 -12.86 -9.85
N SER A 45 -0.10 -13.74 -10.71
CA SER A 45 -0.63 -15.04 -10.28
C SER A 45 0.43 -15.92 -9.60
N TYR A 46 1.67 -15.92 -10.10
CA TYR A 46 2.77 -16.67 -9.50
C TYR A 46 3.14 -16.14 -8.11
N GLN A 47 3.21 -14.81 -7.94
CA GLN A 47 3.51 -14.19 -6.65
C GLN A 47 2.44 -14.50 -5.60
N ILE A 48 1.15 -14.49 -5.97
CA ILE A 48 0.07 -14.91 -5.07
C ILE A 48 0.19 -16.38 -4.70
N LYS A 49 0.46 -17.26 -5.67
CA LYS A 49 0.65 -18.69 -5.40
C LYS A 49 1.76 -18.93 -4.38
N LEU A 50 2.89 -18.25 -4.52
CA LEU A 50 4.01 -18.34 -3.57
C LEU A 50 3.62 -17.87 -2.16
N LEU A 51 2.79 -16.84 -2.06
CA LEU A 51 2.29 -16.36 -0.77
C LEU A 51 1.32 -17.38 -0.14
N GLU A 52 0.39 -17.92 -0.93
CA GLU A 52 -0.58 -18.93 -0.50
C GLU A 52 0.13 -20.21 -0.02
N GLU A 53 1.19 -20.65 -0.72
CA GLU A 53 2.01 -21.81 -0.32
C GLU A 53 2.68 -21.61 1.05
N ARG A 54 3.16 -20.39 1.35
CA ARG A 54 3.78 -20.07 2.64
C ARG A 54 2.78 -19.93 3.77
N ILE A 55 1.59 -19.40 3.47
CA ILE A 55 0.50 -19.29 4.45
C ILE A 55 -0.17 -20.65 4.68
N GLY A 56 -0.10 -21.55 3.70
CA GLY A 56 -0.74 -22.87 3.75
C GLY A 56 -2.24 -22.83 3.44
N ALA A 57 -2.75 -21.73 2.89
CA ALA A 57 -4.16 -21.56 2.56
C ALA A 57 -4.34 -20.61 1.36
N PRO A 58 -5.39 -20.82 0.53
CA PRO A 58 -5.73 -19.88 -0.53
C PRO A 58 -6.17 -18.54 0.09
N LEU A 59 -5.77 -17.44 -0.54
CA LEU A 59 -6.15 -16.08 -0.17
C LEU A 59 -7.27 -15.53 -1.05
N PHE A 60 -7.46 -16.11 -2.23
CA PHE A 60 -8.49 -15.70 -3.18
C PHE A 60 -9.37 -16.86 -3.64
N LEU A 61 -10.66 -16.59 -3.77
CA LEU A 61 -11.65 -17.44 -4.45
C LEU A 61 -11.79 -16.95 -5.89
N ARG A 62 -11.63 -17.87 -6.85
CA ARG A 62 -11.85 -17.59 -8.27
C ARG A 62 -13.24 -18.03 -8.67
N LEU A 63 -14.13 -17.07 -8.92
CA LEU A 63 -15.48 -17.30 -9.42
C LEU A 63 -15.52 -17.00 -10.94
N PRO A 64 -16.54 -17.49 -11.69
CA PRO A 64 -16.59 -17.33 -13.14
C PRO A 64 -16.52 -15.88 -13.67
N LYS A 65 -16.89 -14.89 -12.85
CA LYS A 65 -16.93 -13.46 -13.25
C LYS A 65 -16.21 -12.52 -12.28
N GLN A 66 -15.77 -13.01 -11.13
CA GLN A 66 -15.21 -12.17 -10.09
C GLN A 66 -14.20 -12.92 -9.24
N ILE A 67 -13.47 -12.16 -8.43
CA ILE A 67 -12.51 -12.67 -7.47
C ILE A 67 -12.90 -12.12 -6.13
N GLU A 68 -12.83 -12.97 -5.11
CA GLU A 68 -13.14 -12.59 -3.74
C GLU A 68 -12.00 -13.03 -2.82
N LEU A 69 -11.88 -12.38 -1.67
CA LEU A 69 -10.96 -12.82 -0.62
C LEU A 69 -11.57 -14.02 0.12
N THR A 70 -10.74 -15.04 0.37
CA THR A 70 -11.06 -16.08 1.35
C THR A 70 -11.04 -15.50 2.77
N GLU A 71 -11.47 -16.25 3.78
CA GLU A 71 -11.36 -15.81 5.19
C GLU A 71 -9.90 -15.47 5.60
N PRO A 72 -8.87 -16.29 5.30
CA PRO A 72 -7.47 -15.88 5.50
C PRO A 72 -7.10 -14.59 4.76
N GLY A 73 -7.56 -14.41 3.51
CA GLY A 73 -7.34 -13.20 2.72
C GLY A 73 -7.96 -11.96 3.37
N GLN A 74 -9.19 -12.08 3.87
CA GLN A 74 -9.90 -11.00 4.57
C GLN A 74 -9.22 -10.61 5.87
N ARG A 75 -8.64 -11.57 6.61
CA ARG A 75 -7.86 -11.30 7.83
C ARG A 75 -6.53 -10.61 7.54
N LEU A 76 -5.89 -10.96 6.41
CA LEU A 76 -4.57 -10.42 6.06
C LEU A 76 -4.64 -9.02 5.44
N ALA A 77 -5.66 -8.74 4.62
CA ALA A 77 -5.74 -7.52 3.81
C ALA A 77 -5.62 -6.21 4.60
N PRO A 78 -6.34 -6.00 5.73
CA PRO A 78 -6.28 -4.73 6.45
C PRO A 78 -4.88 -4.39 6.96
N ALA A 79 -4.19 -5.37 7.56
CA ALA A 79 -2.85 -5.18 8.11
C ALA A 79 -1.81 -4.93 7.00
N VAL A 80 -1.95 -5.60 5.85
CA VAL A 80 -1.07 -5.37 4.70
C VAL A 80 -1.27 -3.98 4.12
N SER A 81 -2.53 -3.54 3.93
CA SER A 81 -2.83 -2.20 3.43
C SER A 81 -2.31 -1.11 4.37
N GLU A 82 -2.47 -1.27 5.68
CA GLU A 82 -1.94 -0.34 6.69
C GLU A 82 -0.40 -0.27 6.63
N ALA A 83 0.26 -1.43 6.55
CA ALA A 83 1.71 -1.49 6.45
C ALA A 83 2.24 -0.78 5.20
N PHE A 84 1.61 -0.98 4.03
CA PHE A 84 2.00 -0.28 2.81
C PHE A 84 1.70 1.22 2.84
N ALA A 85 0.62 1.64 3.49
CA ALA A 85 0.34 3.06 3.72
C ALA A 85 1.43 3.71 4.58
N LEU A 86 1.84 3.04 5.67
CA LEU A 86 2.94 3.51 6.52
C LEU A 86 4.27 3.59 5.74
N LEU A 87 4.61 2.55 4.98
CA LEU A 87 5.82 2.54 4.14
C LEU A 87 5.78 3.66 3.09
N SER A 88 4.64 3.87 2.44
CA SER A 88 4.45 4.94 1.46
C SER A 88 4.61 6.32 2.09
N GLY A 89 4.02 6.55 3.26
CA GLY A 89 4.17 7.78 4.03
C GLY A 89 5.64 8.03 4.44
N ALA A 90 6.31 7.02 5.00
CA ALA A 90 7.71 7.12 5.39
C ALA A 90 8.63 7.39 4.18
N TYR A 91 8.41 6.69 3.06
CA TYR A 91 9.17 6.92 1.83
C TYR A 91 8.94 8.32 1.28
N SER A 92 7.70 8.80 1.30
CA SER A 92 7.34 10.15 0.85
C SER A 92 8.00 11.23 1.72
N ALA A 93 7.99 11.05 3.04
CA ALA A 93 8.67 11.93 3.99
C ALA A 93 10.20 11.92 3.79
N ALA A 94 10.80 10.76 3.51
CA ALA A 94 12.24 10.67 3.24
C ALA A 94 12.63 11.31 1.90
N ARG A 95 11.75 11.24 0.89
CA ARG A 95 11.95 11.88 -0.43
C ARG A 95 11.70 13.38 -0.38
N ALA A 96 10.73 13.81 0.41
CA ALA A 96 10.50 15.20 0.73
C ALA A 96 11.53 15.63 1.78
N GLY A 97 12.76 15.92 1.34
CA GLY A 97 13.53 16.97 2.03
C GLY A 97 12.60 18.17 2.23
N ALA A 98 12.72 18.89 3.35
CA ALA A 98 11.74 19.81 3.96
C ALA A 98 11.04 20.89 3.09
N ASP A 99 11.21 20.89 1.77
CA ASP A 99 10.73 21.87 0.79
C ASP A 99 9.75 21.25 -0.22
N GLY A 100 8.69 20.59 0.26
CA GLY A 100 7.59 20.14 -0.59
C GLY A 100 6.59 21.27 -0.89
N VAL A 101 6.33 21.56 -2.17
CA VAL A 101 5.29 22.54 -2.55
C VAL A 101 3.90 21.93 -2.37
N LEU A 102 3.13 22.41 -1.38
CA LEU A 102 1.72 22.07 -1.21
C LEU A 102 0.85 23.00 -2.09
N CYS A 103 0.19 22.43 -3.10
CA CYS A 103 -0.77 23.16 -3.92
C CYS A 103 -2.17 23.07 -3.29
N VAL A 104 -2.78 24.22 -2.97
CA VAL A 104 -4.11 24.32 -2.35
C VAL A 104 -5.05 25.05 -3.30
N SER A 105 -6.06 24.33 -3.82
CA SER A 105 -7.12 24.90 -4.64
C SER A 105 -8.28 25.34 -3.75
N THR A 106 -8.66 26.62 -3.81
CA THR A 106 -9.73 27.19 -2.99
C THR A 106 -10.40 28.37 -3.69
N LEU A 107 -11.57 28.77 -3.20
CA LEU A 107 -12.24 30.02 -3.56
C LEU A 107 -11.35 31.22 -3.19
N LEU A 108 -11.32 32.24 -4.06
CA LEU A 108 -10.52 33.46 -3.87
C LEU A 108 -10.78 34.12 -2.51
N THR A 109 -12.03 34.15 -2.07
CA THR A 109 -12.45 34.76 -0.80
C THR A 109 -11.90 34.03 0.42
N PHE A 110 -11.75 32.70 0.35
CA PHE A 110 -11.12 31.94 1.42
C PHE A 110 -9.60 32.09 1.40
N ALA A 111 -9.00 32.13 0.19
CA ALA A 111 -7.56 32.38 0.04
C ALA A 111 -7.13 33.70 0.68
N SER A 112 -7.87 34.79 0.42
CA SER A 112 -7.50 36.13 0.89
C SER A 112 -7.89 36.42 2.34
N ASN A 113 -9.07 35.98 2.79
CA ASN A 113 -9.59 36.38 4.10
C ASN A 113 -9.18 35.45 5.24
N TRP A 114 -8.84 34.19 4.94
CA TRP A 114 -8.48 33.22 5.97
C TRP A 114 -7.09 32.64 5.73
N LEU A 115 -6.86 32.02 4.57
CA LEU A 115 -5.62 31.27 4.32
C LEU A 115 -4.37 32.16 4.41
N ALA A 116 -4.36 33.31 3.74
CA ALA A 116 -3.24 34.25 3.75
C ALA A 116 -2.87 34.73 5.17
N GLN A 117 -3.86 34.91 6.06
CA GLN A 117 -3.63 35.38 7.43
C GLN A 117 -3.02 34.30 8.33
N HIS A 118 -3.30 33.03 8.06
CA HIS A 118 -2.85 31.90 8.88
C HIS A 118 -1.58 31.22 8.34
N LEU A 119 -1.17 31.52 7.10
CA LEU A 119 0.05 30.97 6.50
C LEU A 119 1.32 31.34 7.29
N GLY A 120 1.41 32.57 7.80
CA GLY A 120 2.57 33.00 8.58
C GLY A 120 2.74 32.21 9.87
N SER A 121 1.66 31.97 10.62
CA SER A 121 1.71 31.12 11.82
C SER A 121 1.99 29.65 11.51
N PHE A 122 1.55 29.16 10.35
CA PHE A 122 1.80 27.80 9.91
C PHE A 122 3.26 27.57 9.52
N GLN A 123 3.94 28.56 8.93
CA GLN A 123 5.35 28.45 8.55
C GLN A 123 6.33 28.44 9.73
N VAL A 124 5.90 28.94 10.89
CA VAL A 124 6.74 29.06 12.10
C VAL A 124 6.55 27.88 13.06
N ALA A 125 5.46 27.11 12.90
CA ALA A 125 5.12 25.94 13.70
C ALA A 125 5.76 24.66 13.13
#